data_AF-A0A5E4IAG5-F1
#
_entry.id   AF-A0A5E4IAG5-F1
#
_cell.length_a   1.000
_cell.length_b   1.000
_cell.length_c   1.000
_cell.angle_alpha   90.00
_cell.angle_beta   90.00
_cell.angle_gamma   90.00
#
_symmetry.space_group_name_H-M   'P 1'
#
loop_
_entity.id
_entity.type
_entity.pdbx_description
1 polymer ?
#
loop_
_entity_poly.entity_id
_entity_poly.type
_entity_poly.pdbx_seq_one_letter_code
_entity_poly.pdbx_strand_id
1 'polypeptide(L)'
;MIPGSEMIETKVVKKITPTATEKKQIKRVIETLKEQVIKEIKKTKIPITIELVGSIAKDTYIRTSIDIDLFLIFPTTVSREILQEKALTIGRAILEQQEECFAEHPYVRGVFQSYKTELVPCYKIEFASQKLSAVDRTPLHTKYVNKYLKESQKKEVRIFKQFLKGISCYGAEAEIEGFSGYLCEIMIIRYKTFQQLVENAQYWRHGETLALEKGTFPLFETPLTFIDPVDSERNVASALSKDKFELFINACKEYTKKPRLTFFFPNKLKPWSLEKIKKVIGTKVFVGVKLQKPEIISENLYPQIRKAVRSIRELCEQYEFTIIDATFSVEKTNVYIVLHPKTITLSKTILHAGPPVILKKNTDEFIQKWSDNPRTRKKPFEKNKRLYVEIERDYINIQNLLEDQIKHLSLGKHIDLMILKGFMIIDHNDLLTENLRLFWTTYLDKRTTWER
;
A
#
# COMPACT_ATOMS: atom_id res chain seq x y z
N MET A 1 -19.27 -16.78 19.65
CA MET A 1 -18.58 -16.03 20.71
C MET A 1 -17.21 -16.62 20.87
N ILE A 2 -16.18 -15.85 20.53
CA ILE A 2 -14.79 -16.29 20.59
C ILE A 2 -14.38 -16.44 22.07
N PRO A 3 -14.04 -17.65 22.56
CA PRO A 3 -13.74 -17.86 23.97
C PRO A 3 -12.58 -16.97 24.46
N GLY A 4 -12.79 -16.26 25.58
CA GLY A 4 -11.76 -15.40 26.20
C GLY A 4 -11.54 -14.03 25.54
N SER A 5 -12.23 -13.72 24.44
CA SER A 5 -12.10 -12.44 23.72
C SER A 5 -12.72 -11.24 24.48
N GLU A 6 -13.82 -11.45 25.20
CA GLU A 6 -14.62 -10.38 25.83
C GLU A 6 -13.80 -9.51 26.80
N MET A 7 -12.99 -10.14 27.66
CA MET A 7 -12.13 -9.42 28.60
C MET A 7 -11.06 -8.58 27.87
N ILE A 8 -10.54 -9.08 26.74
CA ILE A 8 -9.54 -8.39 25.93
C ILE A 8 -10.19 -7.21 25.20
N GLU A 9 -11.31 -7.45 24.53
CA GLU A 9 -12.05 -6.43 23.79
C GLU A 9 -12.51 -5.30 24.72
N THR A 10 -12.96 -5.61 25.94
CA THR A 10 -13.28 -4.60 26.96
C THR A 10 -12.07 -3.74 27.33
N LYS A 11 -10.88 -4.33 27.51
CA LYS A 11 -9.63 -3.59 27.78
C LYS A 11 -9.25 -2.71 26.57
N VAL A 12 -9.43 -3.22 25.36
CA VAL A 12 -9.16 -2.49 24.11
C VAL A 12 -10.08 -1.28 24.00
N VAL A 13 -11.40 -1.46 24.16
CA VAL A 13 -12.42 -0.39 24.08
C VAL A 13 -12.08 0.76 25.04
N LYS A 14 -11.69 0.46 26.27
CA LYS A 14 -11.27 1.47 27.26
C LYS A 14 -10.08 2.32 26.79
N LYS A 15 -9.15 1.74 26.02
CA LYS A 15 -7.97 2.44 25.50
C LYS A 15 -8.26 3.27 24.25
N ILE A 16 -9.16 2.80 23.38
CA ILE A 16 -9.38 3.40 22.06
C ILE A 16 -10.59 4.32 21.97
N THR A 17 -11.50 4.28 22.95
CA THR A 17 -12.71 5.10 22.93
C THR A 17 -12.41 6.50 23.47
N PRO A 18 -12.72 7.57 22.71
CA PRO A 18 -12.59 8.93 23.19
C PRO A 18 -13.48 9.18 24.42
N THR A 19 -12.92 9.82 25.44
CA THR A 19 -13.67 10.24 26.64
C THR A 19 -14.62 11.40 26.33
N ALA A 20 -15.61 11.65 27.20
CA ALA A 20 -16.53 12.78 27.03
C ALA A 20 -15.82 14.14 26.96
N THR A 21 -14.76 14.32 27.76
CA THR A 21 -13.93 15.53 27.77
C THR A 21 -13.21 15.73 26.43
N GLU A 22 -12.60 14.67 25.88
CA GLU A 22 -11.94 14.71 24.58
C GLU A 22 -12.93 14.98 23.44
N LYS A 23 -14.12 14.35 23.47
CA LYS A 23 -15.19 14.64 22.50
C LYS A 23 -15.59 16.12 22.53
N LYS A 24 -15.72 16.71 23.72
CA LYS A 24 -16.06 18.13 23.90
C LYS A 24 -14.94 19.05 23.39
N GLN A 25 -13.68 18.69 23.63
CA GLN A 25 -12.53 19.43 23.12
C GLN A 25 -12.49 19.42 21.59
N ILE A 26 -12.55 18.23 20.97
CA ILE A 26 -12.53 18.08 19.50
C ILE A 26 -13.69 18.85 18.87
N LYS A 27 -14.89 18.79 19.46
CA LYS A 27 -16.04 19.56 18.98
C LYS A 27 -15.75 21.07 18.94
N ARG A 28 -15.13 21.64 19.99
CA ARG A 28 -14.76 23.07 20.01
C ARG A 28 -13.74 23.42 18.92
N VAL A 29 -12.74 22.57 18.71
CA VAL A 29 -11.75 22.75 17.64
C VAL A 29 -12.43 22.75 16.28
N ILE A 30 -13.33 21.80 16.02
CA ILE A 30 -14.07 21.70 14.77
C ILE A 30 -14.95 22.92 14.52
N GLU A 31 -15.67 23.42 15.53
CA GLU A 31 -16.48 24.64 15.35
C GLU A 31 -15.59 25.85 15.04
N THR A 32 -14.45 25.99 15.72
CA THR A 32 -13.47 27.04 15.43
C THR A 32 -12.92 26.93 14.01
N LEU A 33 -12.58 25.71 13.56
CA LEU A 33 -12.12 25.45 12.20
C LEU A 33 -13.19 25.86 11.17
N LYS A 34 -14.44 25.43 11.37
CA LYS A 34 -15.55 25.78 10.47
C LYS A 34 -15.74 27.29 10.38
N GLU A 35 -15.67 28.01 11.48
CA GLU A 35 -15.78 29.48 11.48
C GLU A 35 -14.67 30.14 10.65
N GLN A 36 -13.43 29.69 10.79
CA GLN A 36 -12.31 30.22 10.00
C GLN A 36 -12.45 29.88 8.51
N VAL A 37 -12.84 28.64 8.19
CA VAL A 37 -13.07 28.21 6.81
C VAL A 37 -14.21 29.01 6.17
N ILE A 38 -15.31 29.26 6.88
CA ILE A 38 -16.41 30.10 6.39
C ILE A 38 -15.94 31.53 6.09
N LYS A 39 -15.06 32.10 6.93
CA LYS A 39 -14.49 33.44 6.69
C LYS A 39 -13.67 33.47 5.39
N GLU A 40 -12.86 32.45 5.13
CA GLU A 40 -12.09 32.36 3.88
C GLU A 40 -12.98 32.10 2.66
N ILE A 41 -14.00 31.23 2.78
CA ILE A 41 -14.98 30.98 1.70
C ILE A 41 -15.67 32.27 1.25
N LYS A 42 -16.07 33.15 2.19
CA LYS A 42 -16.74 34.41 1.86
C LYS A 42 -15.92 35.32 0.93
N LYS A 43 -14.59 35.22 0.98
CA LYS A 43 -13.69 35.99 0.09
C LYS A 43 -13.72 35.50 -1.36
N THR A 44 -14.16 34.27 -1.60
CA THR A 44 -14.17 33.65 -2.94
C THR A 44 -15.35 34.08 -3.81
N LYS A 45 -16.44 34.57 -3.21
CA LYS A 45 -17.73 34.84 -3.87
C LYS A 45 -18.36 33.62 -4.58
N ILE A 46 -17.90 32.41 -4.25
CA ILE A 46 -18.47 31.14 -4.73
C ILE A 46 -19.35 30.57 -3.61
N PRO A 47 -20.53 29.99 -3.92
CA PRO A 47 -21.39 29.38 -2.91
C PRO A 47 -20.86 28.00 -2.49
N ILE A 48 -19.72 27.99 -1.81
CA ILE A 48 -19.08 26.80 -1.24
C ILE A 48 -19.74 26.49 0.11
N THR A 49 -20.17 25.25 0.31
CA THR A 49 -20.63 24.76 1.61
C THR A 49 -19.58 23.86 2.25
N ILE A 50 -19.62 23.67 3.57
CA ILE A 50 -18.68 22.79 4.27
C ILE A 50 -19.41 21.61 4.91
N GLU A 51 -18.78 20.44 4.87
CA GLU A 51 -19.29 19.23 5.52
C GLU A 51 -18.16 18.53 6.28
N LEU A 52 -18.38 18.28 7.57
CA LEU A 52 -17.49 17.40 8.34
C LEU A 52 -17.79 15.97 7.91
N VAL A 53 -16.77 15.27 7.44
CA VAL A 53 -16.88 13.88 7.00
C VAL A 53 -15.96 12.99 7.84
N GLY A 54 -15.63 11.81 7.32
CA GLY A 54 -14.63 10.97 7.94
C GLY A 54 -15.05 10.38 9.28
N SER A 55 -14.10 9.80 9.99
CA SER A 55 -14.40 8.99 11.17
C SER A 55 -14.91 9.81 12.36
N ILE A 56 -14.62 11.12 12.41
CA ILE A 56 -15.17 12.02 13.44
C ILE A 56 -16.65 12.28 13.20
N ALA A 57 -17.07 12.61 11.97
CA ALA A 57 -18.48 12.84 11.64
C ALA A 57 -19.37 11.63 11.95
N LYS A 58 -18.80 10.43 11.87
CA LYS A 58 -19.48 9.15 12.13
C LYS A 58 -19.34 8.65 13.57
N ASP A 59 -18.56 9.34 14.41
CA ASP A 59 -18.15 8.92 15.75
C ASP A 59 -17.60 7.49 15.78
N THR A 60 -16.69 7.18 14.86
CA THR A 60 -16.00 5.88 14.71
C THR A 60 -14.47 5.99 14.78
N TYR A 61 -13.95 7.17 15.16
CA TYR A 61 -12.52 7.44 15.27
C TYR A 61 -11.91 6.80 16.53
N ILE A 62 -10.62 6.47 16.44
CA ILE A 62 -9.83 5.95 17.55
C ILE A 62 -9.21 7.13 18.29
N ARG A 63 -9.28 7.13 19.62
CA ARG A 63 -8.78 8.20 20.51
C ARG A 63 -7.35 8.68 20.18
N THR A 64 -6.46 7.78 19.78
CA THR A 64 -5.04 8.06 19.49
C THR A 64 -4.75 8.36 18.02
N SER A 65 -5.78 8.46 17.18
CA SER A 65 -5.66 8.68 15.74
C SER A 65 -6.83 9.53 15.27
N ILE A 66 -6.72 10.82 15.57
CA ILE A 66 -7.74 11.81 15.28
C ILE A 66 -7.27 12.60 14.08
N ASP A 67 -8.07 12.54 13.02
CA ASP A 67 -7.89 13.30 11.79
C ASP A 67 -9.23 14.01 11.51
N ILE A 68 -9.18 15.34 11.32
CA ILE A 68 -10.34 16.17 11.03
C ILE A 68 -10.47 16.30 9.51
N ASP A 69 -11.45 15.62 8.94
CA ASP A 69 -11.75 15.66 7.52
C ASP A 69 -12.89 16.66 7.26
N LEU A 70 -12.58 17.84 6.70
CA LEU A 70 -13.58 18.85 6.37
C LEU A 70 -13.60 19.10 4.86
N PHE A 71 -14.74 18.80 4.25
CA PHE A 71 -14.93 18.90 2.81
C PHE A 71 -15.47 20.26 2.41
N LEU A 72 -14.87 20.84 1.37
CA LEU A 72 -15.32 22.06 0.71
C LEU A 72 -16.16 21.65 -0.50
N ILE A 73 -17.48 21.80 -0.39
CA ILE A 73 -18.45 21.35 -1.39
C ILE A 73 -18.75 22.50 -2.35
N PHE A 74 -18.27 22.36 -3.59
CA PHE A 74 -18.45 23.32 -4.68
C PHE A 74 -19.68 22.97 -5.54
N PRO A 75 -20.32 23.97 -6.18
CA PRO A 75 -21.27 23.73 -7.26
C PRO A 75 -20.62 23.03 -8.45
N THR A 76 -21.37 22.17 -9.14
CA THR A 76 -20.92 21.48 -10.37
C THR A 76 -20.66 22.42 -11.56
N THR A 77 -21.12 23.66 -11.48
CA THR A 77 -20.86 24.71 -12.48
C THR A 77 -19.47 25.33 -12.38
N VAL A 78 -18.76 25.10 -11.26
CA VAL A 78 -17.39 25.59 -11.08
C VAL A 78 -16.43 24.66 -11.83
N SER A 79 -15.51 25.25 -12.61
CA SER A 79 -14.47 24.47 -13.30
C SER A 79 -13.51 23.81 -12.31
N ARG A 80 -12.92 22.67 -12.70
CA ARG A 80 -11.96 21.92 -11.89
C ARG A 80 -10.76 22.79 -11.45
N GLU A 81 -10.27 23.66 -12.32
CA GLU A 81 -9.11 24.53 -12.07
C GLU A 81 -9.40 25.51 -10.93
N ILE A 82 -10.55 26.19 -10.98
CA ILE A 82 -11.01 27.11 -9.92
C ILE A 82 -11.23 26.38 -8.60
N LEU A 83 -11.86 25.19 -8.64
CA LEU A 83 -12.07 24.37 -7.43
C LEU A 83 -10.72 24.07 -6.74
N GLN A 84 -9.71 23.67 -7.50
CA GLN A 84 -8.38 23.37 -6.97
C GLN A 84 -7.71 24.62 -6.40
N GLU A 85 -7.64 25.70 -7.18
CA GLU A 85 -7.00 26.95 -6.76
C GLU A 85 -7.61 27.49 -5.46
N LYS A 86 -8.95 27.53 -5.36
CA LYS A 86 -9.63 28.06 -4.18
C LYS A 86 -9.50 27.14 -2.97
N ALA A 87 -9.57 25.84 -3.16
CA ALA A 87 -9.37 24.88 -2.07
C ALA A 87 -7.96 24.98 -1.47
N LEU A 88 -6.93 25.03 -2.33
CA LEU A 88 -5.55 25.23 -1.90
C LEU A 88 -5.38 26.56 -1.18
N THR A 89 -5.95 27.65 -1.72
CA THR A 89 -5.86 28.97 -1.10
C THR A 89 -6.50 29.00 0.30
N ILE A 90 -7.71 28.44 0.45
CA ILE A 90 -8.40 28.34 1.74
C ILE A 90 -7.57 27.49 2.72
N GLY A 91 -7.06 26.34 2.26
CA GLY A 91 -6.23 25.47 3.10
C GLY A 91 -4.95 26.15 3.58
N ARG A 92 -4.28 26.88 2.68
CA ARG A 92 -3.05 27.62 2.97
C ARG A 92 -3.23 28.77 3.96
N ALA A 93 -4.43 29.32 4.06
CA ALA A 93 -4.72 30.43 4.97
C ALA A 93 -4.98 29.96 6.42
N ILE A 94 -5.32 28.68 6.62
CA ILE A 94 -5.90 28.19 7.89
C ILE A 94 -5.01 27.19 8.60
N LEU A 95 -4.38 26.29 7.84
CA LEU A 95 -3.64 25.18 8.43
C LEU A 95 -2.18 25.57 8.71
N GLU A 96 -1.57 24.99 9.72
CA GLU A 96 -0.13 25.06 9.96
C GLU A 96 0.55 23.82 9.36
N GLN A 97 1.87 23.89 9.09
CA GLN A 97 2.66 22.73 8.63
C GLN A 97 2.03 22.02 7.41
N GLN A 98 1.73 22.81 6.38
CA GLN A 98 0.93 22.37 5.25
C GLN A 98 1.71 21.44 4.32
N GLU A 99 1.00 20.45 3.80
CA GLU A 99 1.44 19.59 2.71
C GLU A 99 0.35 19.55 1.64
N GLU A 100 0.72 19.89 0.41
CA GLU A 100 -0.17 19.76 -0.74
C GLU A 100 -0.17 18.30 -1.19
N CYS A 101 -1.33 17.67 -1.05
CA CYS A 101 -1.54 16.27 -1.34
C CYS A 101 -2.36 16.14 -2.62
N PHE A 102 -2.31 14.96 -3.24
CA PHE A 102 -3.06 14.68 -4.46
C PHE A 102 -3.75 13.32 -4.35
N ALA A 103 -5.07 13.33 -4.52
CA ALA A 103 -5.86 12.12 -4.75
C ALA A 103 -6.44 12.19 -6.17
N GLU A 104 -7.64 12.75 -6.33
CA GLU A 104 -8.21 13.12 -7.64
C GLU A 104 -8.00 14.60 -7.96
N HIS A 105 -8.02 15.42 -6.90
CA HIS A 105 -7.77 16.84 -6.93
C HIS A 105 -6.71 17.16 -5.87
N PRO A 106 -5.86 18.17 -6.10
CA PRO A 106 -5.04 18.75 -5.04
C PRO A 106 -5.89 19.14 -3.82
N TYR A 107 -5.39 18.81 -2.64
CA TYR A 107 -5.98 19.20 -1.37
C TYR A 107 -4.89 19.54 -0.36
N VAL A 108 -5.25 20.20 0.73
CA VAL A 108 -4.28 20.60 1.76
C VAL A 108 -4.49 19.75 3.01
N ARG A 109 -3.40 19.13 3.45
CA ARG A 109 -3.28 18.54 4.79
C ARG A 109 -2.39 19.44 5.64
N GLY A 110 -2.69 19.54 6.92
CA GLY A 110 -1.87 20.28 7.87
C GLY A 110 -2.34 20.07 9.30
N VAL A 111 -2.00 21.01 10.17
CA VAL A 111 -2.34 20.99 11.59
C VAL A 111 -3.24 22.18 11.92
N PHE A 112 -4.32 21.94 12.65
CA PHE A 112 -5.17 22.98 13.21
C PHE A 112 -5.37 22.71 14.71
N GLN A 113 -4.88 23.63 15.56
CA GLN A 113 -4.93 23.48 17.03
C GLN A 113 -4.48 22.10 17.53
N SER A 114 -3.32 21.65 17.05
CA SER A 114 -2.70 20.34 17.36
C SER A 114 -3.39 19.10 16.77
N TYR A 115 -4.43 19.25 15.95
CA TYR A 115 -5.08 18.14 15.25
C TYR A 115 -4.73 18.13 13.77
N LYS A 116 -4.38 16.95 13.26
CA LYS A 116 -4.25 16.74 11.83
C LYS A 116 -5.59 17.04 11.16
N THR A 117 -5.55 17.86 10.12
CA THR A 117 -6.73 18.36 9.44
C THR A 117 -6.51 18.31 7.94
N GLU A 118 -7.52 17.82 7.21
CA GLU A 118 -7.55 17.80 5.76
C GLU A 118 -8.71 18.68 5.25
N LEU A 119 -8.39 19.59 4.35
CA LEU A 119 -9.36 20.42 3.63
C LEU A 119 -9.44 19.95 2.18
N VAL A 120 -10.48 19.17 1.90
CA VAL A 120 -10.61 18.44 0.63
C VAL A 120 -11.75 19.04 -0.20
N PRO A 121 -11.49 19.47 -1.45
CA PRO A 121 -12.58 19.94 -2.30
C PRO A 121 -13.31 18.80 -2.99
N CYS A 122 -14.62 18.96 -3.14
CA CYS A 122 -15.45 18.06 -3.93
C CYS A 122 -16.63 18.82 -4.55
N TYR A 123 -17.33 18.17 -5.47
CA TYR A 123 -18.58 18.70 -6.02
C TYR A 123 -19.80 18.29 -5.21
N LYS A 124 -20.81 19.15 -5.24
CA LYS A 124 -22.13 18.87 -4.69
C LYS A 124 -22.87 17.89 -5.60
N ILE A 125 -23.04 16.67 -5.12
CA ILE A 125 -23.83 15.62 -5.77
C ILE A 125 -24.90 15.07 -4.84
N GLU A 126 -25.99 14.59 -5.42
CA GLU A 126 -27.08 13.90 -4.71
C GLU A 126 -26.97 12.38 -4.84
N PHE A 127 -26.53 11.92 -6.02
CA PHE A 127 -26.34 10.51 -6.35
C PHE A 127 -24.93 10.26 -6.86
N ALA A 128 -24.38 9.06 -6.58
CA ALA A 128 -23.03 8.71 -7.04
C ALA A 128 -22.89 8.70 -8.57
N SER A 129 -23.97 8.50 -9.31
CA SER A 129 -23.99 8.60 -10.78
C SER A 129 -23.65 10.00 -11.31
N GLN A 130 -23.77 11.04 -10.48
CA GLN A 130 -23.45 12.42 -10.82
C GLN A 130 -21.98 12.80 -10.53
N LYS A 131 -21.18 11.86 -9.99
CA LYS A 131 -19.80 12.14 -9.58
C LYS A 131 -18.96 12.63 -10.76
N LEU A 132 -18.17 13.67 -10.51
CA LEU A 132 -17.16 14.18 -11.44
C LEU A 132 -15.76 13.67 -11.05
N SER A 133 -15.60 13.26 -9.80
CA SER A 133 -14.40 12.68 -9.23
C SER A 133 -14.73 11.58 -8.21
N ALA A 134 -13.76 10.76 -7.86
CA ALA A 134 -13.95 9.73 -6.84
C ALA A 134 -14.27 10.33 -5.45
N VAL A 135 -13.77 11.53 -5.14
CA VAL A 135 -13.90 12.17 -3.82
C VAL A 135 -15.31 12.71 -3.55
N ASP A 136 -16.09 13.03 -4.59
CA ASP A 136 -17.47 13.55 -4.51
C ASP A 136 -18.44 12.59 -3.79
N ARG A 137 -18.10 11.29 -3.76
CA ARG A 137 -18.89 10.28 -3.05
C ARG A 137 -18.75 10.33 -1.53
N THR A 138 -17.70 10.97 -1.01
CA THR A 138 -17.37 10.93 0.43
C THR A 138 -18.47 11.50 1.34
N PRO A 139 -19.13 12.63 1.01
CA PRO A 139 -20.32 13.08 1.73
C PRO A 139 -21.46 12.04 1.72
N LEU A 140 -21.71 11.39 0.57
CA LEU A 140 -22.74 10.35 0.46
C LEU A 140 -22.41 9.11 1.32
N HIS A 141 -21.13 8.68 1.36
CA HIS A 141 -20.68 7.63 2.28
C HIS A 141 -20.91 8.01 3.74
N THR A 142 -20.62 9.26 4.11
CA THR A 142 -20.83 9.76 5.48
C THR A 142 -22.30 9.72 5.86
N LYS A 143 -23.18 10.21 4.98
CA LYS A 143 -24.65 10.14 5.14
C LYS A 143 -25.12 8.69 5.27
N TYR A 144 -24.62 7.78 4.43
CA TYR A 144 -24.98 6.37 4.48
C TYR A 144 -24.60 5.75 5.83
N VAL A 145 -23.35 5.90 6.27
CA VAL A 145 -22.91 5.32 7.54
C VAL A 145 -23.68 5.90 8.72
N ASN A 146 -23.91 7.21 8.76
CA ASN A 146 -24.70 7.84 9.83
C ASN A 146 -26.16 7.33 9.87
N LYS A 147 -26.73 6.96 8.73
CA LYS A 147 -28.08 6.41 8.63
C LYS A 147 -28.17 4.95 9.09
N TYR A 148 -27.18 4.12 8.72
CA TYR A 148 -27.28 2.66 8.88
C TYR A 148 -26.41 2.06 9.99
N LEU A 149 -25.37 2.76 10.46
CA LEU A 149 -24.52 2.30 11.57
C LEU A 149 -25.18 2.66 12.91
N LYS A 150 -25.58 1.65 13.67
CA LYS A 150 -26.20 1.85 14.98
C LYS A 150 -25.19 2.36 16.01
N GLU A 151 -25.67 3.08 17.02
CA GLU A 151 -24.82 3.57 18.12
C GLU A 151 -24.03 2.44 18.80
N SER A 152 -24.68 1.29 19.03
CA SER A 152 -24.05 0.10 19.62
C SER A 152 -22.95 -0.51 18.75
N GLN A 153 -22.90 -0.21 17.45
CA GLN A 153 -21.90 -0.71 16.52
C GLN A 153 -20.67 0.19 16.42
N LYS A 154 -20.74 1.46 16.86
CA LYS A 154 -19.59 2.37 16.79
C LYS A 154 -18.39 1.87 17.59
N LYS A 155 -18.62 1.13 18.70
CA LYS A 155 -17.54 0.47 19.46
C LYS A 155 -16.90 -0.67 18.65
N GLU A 156 -17.72 -1.43 17.92
CA GLU A 156 -17.28 -2.56 17.10
C GLU A 156 -16.39 -2.09 15.94
N VAL A 157 -16.75 -0.97 15.31
CA VAL A 157 -15.90 -0.33 14.29
C VAL A 157 -14.54 0.07 14.86
N ARG A 158 -14.50 0.67 16.06
CA ARG A 158 -13.24 1.05 16.70
C ARG A 158 -12.38 -0.17 17.02
N ILE A 159 -12.98 -1.24 17.56
CA ILE A 159 -12.28 -2.51 17.83
C ILE A 159 -11.69 -3.04 16.52
N PHE A 160 -12.47 -3.08 15.45
CA PHE A 160 -12.01 -3.59 14.17
C PHE A 160 -10.87 -2.76 13.57
N LYS A 161 -11.00 -1.42 13.57
CA LYS A 161 -9.92 -0.51 13.15
C LYS A 161 -8.65 -0.73 13.99
N GLN A 162 -8.77 -0.90 15.31
CA GLN A 162 -7.62 -1.14 16.17
C GLN A 162 -6.99 -2.52 15.94
N PHE A 163 -7.80 -3.55 15.69
CA PHE A 163 -7.32 -4.88 15.31
C PHE A 163 -6.48 -4.79 14.04
N LEU A 164 -7.03 -4.16 12.99
CA LEU A 164 -6.33 -3.92 11.73
C LEU A 164 -5.03 -3.13 11.93
N LYS A 165 -5.01 -2.11 12.80
CA LYS A 165 -3.78 -1.39 13.15
C LYS A 165 -2.75 -2.30 13.82
N GLY A 166 -3.15 -3.09 14.80
CA GLY A 166 -2.26 -3.98 15.52
C GLY A 166 -1.66 -5.06 14.61
N ILE A 167 -2.42 -5.55 13.64
CA ILE A 167 -1.92 -6.51 12.65
C ILE A 167 -1.22 -5.87 11.44
N SER A 168 -1.14 -4.53 11.38
CA SER A 168 -0.55 -3.76 10.27
C SER A 168 -1.30 -3.89 8.92
N CYS A 169 -2.63 -3.92 8.97
CA CYS A 169 -3.54 -3.95 7.80
C CYS A 169 -4.50 -2.76 7.73
N TYR A 170 -4.40 -1.76 8.61
CA TYR A 170 -5.28 -0.59 8.57
C TYR A 170 -4.68 0.54 7.74
N GLY A 171 -5.44 1.02 6.74
CA GLY A 171 -5.01 2.06 5.80
C GLY A 171 -5.13 1.57 4.36
N ALA A 172 -5.67 2.41 3.48
CA ALA A 172 -5.82 2.12 2.04
C ALA A 172 -4.81 2.88 1.17
N GLU A 173 -3.95 3.68 1.80
CA GLU A 173 -2.83 4.35 1.19
C GLU A 173 -1.85 3.35 0.56
N ALA A 174 -1.14 3.80 -0.48
CA ALA A 174 -0.23 2.96 -1.25
C ALA A 174 0.93 2.38 -0.43
N GLU A 175 1.24 2.95 0.73
CA GLU A 175 2.23 2.40 1.66
C GLU A 175 1.75 1.08 2.31
N ILE A 176 0.45 0.98 2.62
CA ILE A 176 -0.10 -0.14 3.40
C ILE A 176 -0.85 -1.13 2.50
N GLU A 177 -1.64 -0.65 1.53
CA GLU A 177 -2.50 -1.49 0.67
C GLU A 177 -3.43 -2.40 1.48
N GLY A 178 -4.08 -1.83 2.51
CA GLY A 178 -4.92 -2.51 3.49
C GLY A 178 -6.39 -2.06 3.48
N PHE A 179 -7.02 -2.13 4.65
CA PHE A 179 -8.45 -1.86 4.85
C PHE A 179 -8.70 -0.38 5.15
N SER A 180 -9.54 0.28 4.34
CA SER A 180 -9.94 1.68 4.57
C SER A 180 -10.89 1.82 5.77
N GLY A 181 -10.94 3.03 6.34
CA GLY A 181 -11.87 3.33 7.43
C GLY A 181 -13.35 3.15 7.04
N TYR A 182 -13.70 3.46 5.78
CA TYR A 182 -15.05 3.24 5.26
C TYR A 182 -15.35 1.75 5.08
N LEU A 183 -14.40 0.96 4.58
CA LEU A 183 -14.54 -0.50 4.49
C LEU A 183 -14.82 -1.12 5.86
N CYS A 184 -14.12 -0.66 6.91
CA CYS A 184 -14.36 -1.10 8.28
C CYS A 184 -15.80 -0.87 8.73
N GLU A 185 -16.37 0.28 8.39
CA GLU A 185 -17.72 0.67 8.81
C GLU A 185 -18.79 -0.17 8.12
N ILE A 186 -18.73 -0.30 6.79
CA ILE A 186 -19.70 -1.11 6.03
C ILE A 186 -19.58 -2.61 6.35
N MET A 187 -18.37 -3.09 6.66
CA MET A 187 -18.18 -4.44 7.15
C MET A 187 -18.88 -4.69 8.48
N ILE A 188 -18.80 -3.76 9.44
CA ILE A 188 -19.54 -3.87 10.70
C ILE A 188 -21.04 -3.68 10.49
N ILE A 189 -21.50 -2.85 9.54
CA ILE A 189 -22.92 -2.79 9.17
C ILE A 189 -23.41 -4.17 8.69
N ARG A 190 -22.60 -4.87 7.87
CA ARG A 190 -22.90 -6.22 7.37
C ARG A 190 -22.91 -7.26 8.50
N TYR A 191 -21.79 -7.41 9.18
CA TYR A 191 -21.54 -8.48 10.16
C TYR A 191 -22.01 -8.15 11.58
N LYS A 192 -22.54 -6.95 11.82
CA LYS A 192 -23.07 -6.46 13.10
C LYS A 192 -22.02 -6.22 14.19
N THR A 193 -21.14 -7.17 14.47
CA THR A 193 -20.11 -7.10 15.51
C THR A 193 -18.72 -7.47 14.97
N PHE A 194 -17.67 -7.04 15.68
CA PHE A 194 -16.29 -7.42 15.35
C PHE A 194 -16.08 -8.93 15.44
N GLN A 195 -16.65 -9.59 16.45
CA GLN A 195 -16.53 -11.04 16.61
C GLN A 195 -17.16 -11.80 15.45
N GLN A 196 -18.38 -11.45 15.05
CA GLN A 196 -19.05 -12.09 13.91
C GLN A 196 -18.25 -11.87 12.62
N LEU A 197 -17.67 -10.68 12.44
CA LEU A 197 -16.80 -10.39 11.31
C LEU A 197 -15.58 -11.31 11.30
N VAL A 198 -14.86 -11.46 12.42
CA VAL A 198 -13.65 -12.29 12.52
C VAL A 198 -13.98 -13.78 12.37
N GLU A 199 -15.06 -14.26 12.98
CA GLU A 199 -15.54 -15.64 12.88
C GLU A 199 -15.88 -16.02 11.42
N ASN A 200 -16.36 -15.07 10.60
CA ASN A 200 -16.66 -15.31 9.19
C ASN A 200 -15.42 -15.11 8.29
N ALA A 201 -14.64 -14.05 8.52
CA ALA A 201 -13.52 -13.67 7.67
C ALA A 201 -12.40 -14.71 7.64
N GLN A 202 -12.26 -15.54 8.67
CA GLN A 202 -11.28 -16.63 8.69
C GLN A 202 -11.48 -17.66 7.56
N TYR A 203 -12.65 -17.69 6.92
CA TYR A 203 -13.00 -18.61 5.83
C TYR A 203 -13.03 -17.96 4.44
N TRP A 204 -12.77 -16.65 4.35
CA TRP A 204 -12.73 -15.97 3.06
C TRP A 204 -11.68 -16.57 2.14
N ARG A 205 -11.97 -16.54 0.84
CA ARG A 205 -11.07 -16.99 -0.22
C ARG A 205 -10.77 -15.83 -1.16
N HIS A 206 -9.68 -15.96 -1.90
CA HIS A 206 -9.35 -14.96 -2.92
C HIS A 206 -10.51 -14.82 -3.93
N GLY A 207 -10.94 -13.59 -4.19
CA GLY A 207 -12.09 -13.29 -5.04
C GLY A 207 -13.44 -13.28 -4.31
N GLU A 208 -13.45 -13.36 -2.96
CA GLU A 208 -14.67 -13.24 -2.16
C GLU A 208 -15.41 -11.93 -2.48
N THR A 209 -16.72 -12.01 -2.69
CA THR A 209 -17.56 -10.84 -3.00
C THR A 209 -18.62 -10.62 -1.94
N LEU A 210 -18.61 -9.43 -1.35
CA LEU A 210 -19.50 -8.99 -0.29
C LEU A 210 -20.32 -7.79 -0.76
N ALA A 211 -21.58 -7.73 -0.32
CA ALA A 211 -22.47 -6.60 -0.53
C ALA A 211 -23.40 -6.46 0.69
N LEU A 212 -23.98 -5.28 0.91
CA LEU A 212 -25.00 -5.12 1.95
C LEU A 212 -26.38 -5.63 1.51
N GLU A 213 -26.64 -5.58 0.21
CA GLU A 213 -27.89 -6.01 -0.41
C GLU A 213 -27.61 -7.14 -1.42
N LYS A 214 -28.62 -7.98 -1.67
CA LYS A 214 -28.53 -9.01 -2.70
C LYS A 214 -28.72 -8.35 -4.07
N GLY A 215 -27.93 -8.74 -5.06
CA GLY A 215 -28.02 -8.20 -6.40
C GLY A 215 -27.01 -8.85 -7.34
N THR A 216 -27.07 -8.45 -8.61
CA THR A 216 -26.03 -8.75 -9.59
C THR A 216 -25.08 -7.56 -9.63
N PHE A 217 -23.78 -7.81 -9.52
CA PHE A 217 -22.76 -6.77 -9.44
C PHE A 217 -21.62 -7.05 -10.43
N PRO A 218 -20.83 -6.02 -10.79
CA PRO A 218 -19.64 -6.21 -11.63
C PRO A 218 -18.65 -7.18 -10.99
N LEU A 219 -17.93 -7.93 -11.83
CA LEU A 219 -16.82 -8.76 -11.41
C LEU A 219 -15.57 -7.91 -11.26
N PHE A 220 -14.87 -8.04 -10.13
CA PHE A 220 -13.58 -7.39 -9.89
C PHE A 220 -12.51 -8.45 -9.65
N GLU A 221 -11.38 -8.36 -10.37
CA GLU A 221 -10.22 -9.23 -10.18
C GLU A 221 -9.36 -8.76 -8.99
N THR A 222 -9.94 -8.83 -7.80
CA THR A 222 -9.29 -8.39 -6.56
C THR A 222 -9.37 -9.46 -5.47
N PRO A 223 -8.47 -9.46 -4.46
CA PRO A 223 -8.51 -10.44 -3.37
C PRO A 223 -9.85 -10.45 -2.62
N LEU A 224 -10.44 -9.27 -2.44
CA LEU A 224 -11.74 -9.06 -1.84
C LEU A 224 -12.50 -7.99 -2.61
N THR A 225 -13.77 -8.24 -2.86
CA THR A 225 -14.72 -7.27 -3.38
C THR A 225 -15.72 -6.93 -2.29
N PHE A 226 -15.87 -5.65 -1.95
CA PHE A 226 -17.01 -5.17 -1.19
C PHE A 226 -17.72 -4.10 -2.02
N ILE A 227 -18.91 -4.42 -2.51
CA ILE A 227 -19.71 -3.50 -3.33
C ILE A 227 -20.15 -2.31 -2.50
N ASP A 228 -19.82 -1.11 -3.00
CA ASP A 228 -20.16 0.13 -2.33
C ASP A 228 -21.69 0.32 -2.32
N PRO A 229 -22.32 0.48 -1.15
CA PRO A 229 -23.76 0.65 -1.07
C PRO A 229 -24.25 2.00 -1.60
N VAL A 230 -23.34 2.93 -1.91
CA VAL A 230 -23.65 4.22 -2.52
C VAL A 230 -23.38 4.21 -4.03
N ASP A 231 -22.57 3.26 -4.53
CA ASP A 231 -22.13 3.18 -5.91
C ASP A 231 -21.85 1.72 -6.32
N SER A 232 -22.83 1.03 -6.91
CA SER A 232 -22.74 -0.40 -7.23
C SER A 232 -21.59 -0.77 -8.17
N GLU A 233 -21.06 0.20 -8.92
CA GLU A 233 -19.95 0.02 -9.86
C GLU A 233 -18.57 0.12 -9.19
N ARG A 234 -18.52 0.18 -7.85
CA ARG A 234 -17.29 0.41 -7.10
C ARG A 234 -16.99 -0.73 -6.13
N ASN A 235 -15.77 -1.26 -6.21
CA ASN A 235 -15.17 -2.06 -5.14
C ASN A 235 -14.49 -1.16 -4.08
N VAL A 236 -15.04 -1.16 -2.86
CA VAL A 236 -14.50 -0.42 -1.70
C VAL A 236 -13.15 -0.99 -1.22
N ALA A 237 -12.90 -2.27 -1.48
CA ALA A 237 -11.68 -3.01 -1.09
C ALA A 237 -10.61 -3.04 -2.20
N SER A 238 -10.73 -2.22 -3.24
CA SER A 238 -9.79 -2.19 -4.38
C SER A 238 -8.33 -1.92 -4.01
N ALA A 239 -8.06 -1.21 -2.91
CA ALA A 239 -6.72 -0.95 -2.41
C ALA A 239 -6.11 -2.12 -1.60
N LEU A 240 -6.92 -3.14 -1.25
CA LEU A 240 -6.47 -4.26 -0.43
C LEU A 240 -5.61 -5.22 -1.25
N SER A 241 -4.31 -5.28 -0.93
CA SER A 241 -3.39 -6.21 -1.56
C SER A 241 -3.66 -7.67 -1.14
N LYS A 242 -3.19 -8.60 -1.97
CA LYS A 242 -3.25 -10.04 -1.67
C LYS A 242 -2.57 -10.38 -0.35
N ASP A 243 -1.38 -9.82 -0.11
CA ASP A 243 -0.60 -10.08 1.10
C ASP A 243 -1.33 -9.60 2.35
N LYS A 244 -1.95 -8.41 2.32
CA LYS A 244 -2.73 -7.89 3.46
C LYS A 244 -4.03 -8.64 3.68
N PHE A 245 -4.67 -9.11 2.61
CA PHE A 245 -5.84 -9.97 2.68
C PHE A 245 -5.50 -11.32 3.35
N GLU A 246 -4.44 -11.99 2.91
CA GLU A 246 -3.99 -13.25 3.49
C GLU A 246 -3.53 -13.07 4.95
N LEU A 247 -2.80 -11.99 5.25
CA LEU A 247 -2.39 -11.64 6.61
C LEU A 247 -3.60 -11.43 7.52
N PHE A 248 -4.64 -10.75 7.04
CA PHE A 248 -5.88 -10.54 7.78
C PHE A 248 -6.62 -11.85 8.06
N ILE A 249 -6.78 -12.72 7.06
CA ILE A 249 -7.40 -14.04 7.24
C ILE A 249 -6.64 -14.86 8.27
N ASN A 250 -5.30 -14.87 8.21
CA ASN A 250 -4.47 -15.57 9.18
C ASN A 250 -4.64 -14.99 10.59
N ALA A 251 -4.68 -13.66 10.72
CA ALA A 251 -4.95 -13.00 11.99
C ALA A 251 -6.32 -13.39 12.56
N CYS A 252 -7.36 -13.47 11.72
CA CYS A 252 -8.69 -13.91 12.14
C CYS A 252 -8.67 -15.36 12.66
N LYS A 253 -8.01 -16.28 11.95
CA LYS A 253 -7.85 -17.68 12.37
C LYS A 253 -7.17 -17.78 13.73
N GLU A 254 -6.06 -17.07 13.91
CA GLU A 254 -5.28 -17.12 15.15
C GLU A 254 -5.97 -16.41 16.31
N TYR A 255 -6.66 -15.29 16.06
CA TYR A 255 -7.44 -14.61 17.08
C TYR A 255 -8.61 -15.47 17.57
N THR A 256 -9.33 -16.15 16.66
CA THR A 256 -10.43 -17.05 17.04
C THR A 256 -9.94 -18.23 17.91
N LYS A 257 -8.72 -18.73 17.68
CA LYS A 257 -8.13 -19.81 18.50
C LYS A 257 -7.62 -19.32 19.85
N LYS A 258 -6.90 -18.20 19.87
CA LYS A 258 -6.24 -17.70 21.07
C LYS A 258 -6.19 -16.16 21.05
N PRO A 259 -7.27 -15.51 21.50
CA PRO A 259 -7.31 -14.05 21.62
C PRO A 259 -6.17 -13.52 22.49
N ARG A 260 -5.51 -12.45 22.04
CA ARG A 260 -4.46 -11.74 22.81
C ARG A 260 -4.55 -10.24 22.61
N LEU A 261 -4.06 -9.48 23.58
CA LEU A 261 -3.99 -8.02 23.48
C LEU A 261 -3.03 -7.55 22.37
N THR A 262 -2.03 -8.36 22.03
CA THR A 262 -1.01 -8.06 20.99
C THR A 262 -1.58 -7.99 19.57
N PHE A 263 -2.76 -8.56 19.30
CA PHE A 263 -3.48 -8.33 18.04
C PHE A 263 -3.95 -6.88 17.86
N PHE A 264 -4.14 -6.18 18.96
CA PHE A 264 -4.55 -4.78 18.98
C PHE A 264 -3.36 -3.85 19.26
N PHE A 265 -2.47 -4.26 20.15
CA PHE A 265 -1.32 -3.48 20.61
C PHE A 265 -0.07 -4.37 20.62
N PRO A 266 0.53 -4.64 19.46
CA PRO A 266 1.74 -5.48 19.37
C PRO A 266 2.93 -4.78 20.05
N ASN A 267 3.89 -5.57 20.54
CA ASN A 267 5.12 -4.98 21.06
C ASN A 267 5.92 -4.32 19.92
N LYS A 268 6.48 -3.14 20.20
CA LYS A 268 7.32 -2.42 19.24
C LYS A 268 8.53 -3.29 18.89
N LEU A 269 8.75 -3.51 17.60
CA LEU A 269 9.90 -4.24 17.12
C LEU A 269 11.17 -3.47 17.46
N LYS A 270 12.05 -4.09 18.26
CA LYS A 270 13.39 -3.55 18.55
C LYS A 270 14.36 -4.10 17.50
N PRO A 271 15.13 -3.25 16.80
CA PRO A 271 16.12 -3.72 15.85
C PRO A 271 17.13 -4.66 16.49
N TRP A 272 17.32 -5.85 15.92
CA TRP A 272 18.36 -6.79 16.35
C TRP A 272 19.75 -6.19 16.16
N SER A 273 20.74 -6.63 16.94
CA SER A 273 22.15 -6.26 16.70
C SER A 273 22.60 -6.76 15.33
N LEU A 274 23.60 -6.09 14.73
CA LEU A 274 24.18 -6.51 13.46
C LEU A 274 24.75 -7.93 13.53
N GLU A 275 25.36 -8.31 14.67
CA GLU A 275 25.84 -9.68 14.90
C GLU A 275 24.71 -10.71 14.80
N LYS A 276 23.56 -10.44 15.42
CA LYS A 276 22.39 -11.32 15.34
C LYS A 276 21.84 -11.37 13.91
N ILE A 277 21.77 -10.23 13.21
CA ILE A 277 21.32 -10.17 11.81
C ILE A 277 22.22 -11.04 10.93
N LYS A 278 23.55 -10.85 11.01
CA LYS A 278 24.54 -11.67 10.30
C LYS A 278 24.36 -13.16 10.57
N LYS A 279 24.18 -13.53 11.84
CA LYS A 279 23.95 -14.93 12.25
C LYS A 279 22.68 -15.53 11.63
N VAL A 280 21.57 -14.77 11.57
CA VAL A 280 20.28 -15.25 11.04
C VAL A 280 20.26 -15.28 9.51
N ILE A 281 20.96 -14.34 8.86
CA ILE A 281 21.20 -14.36 7.41
C ILE A 281 21.94 -15.64 7.01
N GLY A 282 22.98 -16.00 7.78
CA GLY A 282 23.77 -17.20 7.53
C GLY A 282 24.49 -17.12 6.19
N THR A 283 24.25 -18.09 5.31
CA THR A 283 24.89 -18.19 3.99
C THR A 283 24.10 -17.51 2.87
N LYS A 284 22.97 -16.88 3.18
CA LYS A 284 22.17 -16.14 2.18
C LYS A 284 22.97 -14.94 1.69
N VAL A 285 22.80 -14.64 0.41
CA VAL A 285 23.45 -13.51 -0.25
C VAL A 285 22.41 -12.49 -0.67
N PHE A 286 22.79 -11.22 -0.64
CA PHE A 286 21.91 -10.12 -1.01
C PHE A 286 22.67 -9.10 -1.85
N VAL A 287 21.96 -8.45 -2.76
CA VAL A 287 22.45 -7.31 -3.55
C VAL A 287 21.43 -6.19 -3.48
N GLY A 288 21.91 -4.95 -3.40
CA GLY A 288 21.08 -3.78 -3.26
C GLY A 288 21.20 -2.81 -4.43
N VAL A 289 20.16 -2.04 -4.69
CA VAL A 289 20.18 -0.82 -5.50
C VAL A 289 19.80 0.33 -4.58
N LYS A 290 20.71 1.28 -4.37
CA LYS A 290 20.46 2.50 -3.60
C LYS A 290 20.37 3.70 -4.50
N LEU A 291 19.32 4.48 -4.28
CA LEU A 291 19.08 5.74 -4.96
C LEU A 291 18.58 6.78 -3.95
N GLN A 292 18.73 8.06 -4.30
CA GLN A 292 18.12 9.13 -3.54
C GLN A 292 16.59 8.97 -3.53
N LYS A 293 15.96 9.21 -2.37
CA LYS A 293 14.50 9.22 -2.27
C LYS A 293 13.96 10.46 -3.01
N PRO A 294 13.07 10.30 -4.01
CA PRO A 294 12.41 11.44 -4.64
C PRO A 294 11.52 12.19 -3.62
N GLU A 295 11.51 13.52 -3.71
CA GLU A 295 10.66 14.39 -2.89
C GLU A 295 9.23 14.44 -3.45
N ILE A 296 8.50 13.34 -3.28
CA ILE A 296 7.12 13.17 -3.70
C ILE A 296 6.30 12.50 -2.60
N ILE A 297 4.98 12.68 -2.65
CA ILE A 297 4.03 12.07 -1.71
C ILE A 297 4.05 10.53 -1.79
N SER A 298 3.71 9.87 -0.68
CA SER A 298 3.71 8.40 -0.54
C SER A 298 2.85 7.70 -1.60
N GLU A 299 1.72 8.30 -1.98
CA GLU A 299 0.78 7.79 -2.97
C GLU A 299 1.43 7.62 -4.35
N ASN A 300 2.42 8.45 -4.68
CA ASN A 300 3.20 8.36 -5.91
C ASN A 300 4.49 7.55 -5.73
N LEU A 301 5.10 7.61 -4.55
CA LEU A 301 6.38 6.97 -4.26
C LEU A 301 6.28 5.45 -4.22
N TYR A 302 5.42 4.91 -3.38
CA TYR A 302 5.35 3.47 -3.11
C TYR A 302 4.97 2.63 -4.35
N PRO A 303 4.00 3.04 -5.20
CA PRO A 303 3.72 2.31 -6.43
C PRO A 303 4.90 2.29 -7.41
N GLN A 304 5.67 3.37 -7.49
CA GLN A 304 6.86 3.43 -8.34
C GLN A 304 7.98 2.54 -7.81
N ILE A 305 8.20 2.49 -6.49
CA ILE A 305 9.18 1.56 -5.91
C ILE A 305 8.77 0.12 -6.16
N ARG A 306 7.49 -0.25 -5.97
CA ARG A 306 7.00 -1.61 -6.27
C ARG A 306 7.15 -1.97 -7.74
N LYS A 307 6.89 -1.02 -8.66
CA LYS A 307 7.17 -1.20 -10.09
C LYS A 307 8.66 -1.45 -10.32
N ALA A 308 9.53 -0.64 -9.74
CA ALA A 308 10.98 -0.78 -9.84
C ALA A 308 11.48 -2.15 -9.34
N VAL A 309 10.99 -2.61 -8.19
CA VAL A 309 11.31 -3.94 -7.64
C VAL A 309 10.91 -5.05 -8.61
N ARG A 310 9.69 -5.00 -9.18
CA ARG A 310 9.24 -5.97 -10.18
C ARG A 310 10.09 -5.95 -11.44
N SER A 311 10.32 -4.77 -12.02
CA SER A 311 11.10 -4.65 -13.26
C SER A 311 12.56 -5.07 -13.09
N ILE A 312 13.19 -4.77 -11.95
CA ILE A 312 14.55 -5.22 -11.65
C ILE A 312 14.58 -6.74 -11.46
N ARG A 313 13.58 -7.31 -10.78
CA ARG A 313 13.46 -8.76 -10.65
C ARG A 313 13.30 -9.44 -12.02
N GLU A 314 12.41 -8.93 -12.86
CA GLU A 314 12.17 -9.44 -14.22
C GLU A 314 13.44 -9.36 -15.08
N LEU A 315 14.20 -8.26 -14.98
CA LEU A 315 15.52 -8.12 -15.62
C LEU A 315 16.47 -9.24 -15.17
N CYS A 316 16.63 -9.46 -13.86
CA CYS A 316 17.50 -10.50 -13.35
C CYS A 316 17.08 -11.89 -13.85
N GLU A 317 15.78 -12.20 -13.84
CA GLU A 317 15.24 -13.48 -14.29
C GLU A 317 15.44 -13.68 -15.81
N GLN A 318 15.35 -12.63 -16.63
CA GLN A 318 15.66 -12.69 -18.07
C GLN A 318 17.11 -13.10 -18.36
N TYR A 319 18.05 -12.78 -17.47
CA TYR A 319 19.46 -13.15 -17.58
C TYR A 319 19.84 -14.39 -16.73
N GLU A 320 18.84 -15.24 -16.41
CA GLU A 320 18.96 -16.49 -15.63
C GLU A 320 19.37 -16.33 -14.15
N PHE A 321 19.42 -15.12 -13.61
CA PHE A 321 19.59 -14.92 -12.17
C PHE A 321 18.26 -15.21 -11.46
N THR A 322 18.15 -16.38 -10.86
CA THR A 322 16.96 -16.74 -10.06
C THR A 322 16.90 -15.89 -8.79
N ILE A 323 15.88 -15.04 -8.68
CA ILE A 323 15.62 -14.22 -7.49
C ILE A 323 14.66 -14.97 -6.55
N ILE A 324 15.14 -15.31 -5.35
CA ILE A 324 14.32 -15.97 -4.32
C ILE A 324 13.31 -14.98 -3.76
N ASP A 325 13.76 -13.75 -3.51
CA ASP A 325 12.92 -12.69 -2.95
C ASP A 325 13.44 -11.30 -3.34
N ALA A 326 12.54 -10.33 -3.40
CA ALA A 326 12.84 -8.95 -3.76
C ALA A 326 11.95 -8.00 -2.94
N THR A 327 12.57 -7.06 -2.24
CA THR A 327 11.89 -6.15 -1.34
C THR A 327 12.54 -4.76 -1.36
N PHE A 328 12.09 -3.85 -0.52
CA PHE A 328 12.64 -2.51 -0.45
C PHE A 328 12.59 -1.92 0.96
N SER A 329 13.45 -0.92 1.22
CA SER A 329 13.37 -0.03 2.39
C SER A 329 13.33 1.42 1.91
N VAL A 330 12.45 2.22 2.51
CA VAL A 330 12.38 3.67 2.29
C VAL A 330 12.92 4.36 3.53
N GLU A 331 14.16 4.82 3.45
CA GLU A 331 14.78 5.62 4.51
C GLU A 331 14.46 7.11 4.32
N LYS A 332 14.90 7.94 5.27
CA LYS A 332 14.65 9.40 5.23
C LYS A 332 15.11 10.05 3.93
N THR A 333 16.27 9.64 3.41
CA THR A 333 16.94 10.27 2.25
C THR A 333 17.17 9.32 1.08
N ASN A 334 17.02 8.01 1.28
CA ASN A 334 17.38 7.00 0.29
C ASN A 334 16.28 5.94 0.17
N VAL A 335 16.16 5.36 -1.02
CA VAL A 335 15.42 4.12 -1.25
C VAL A 335 16.44 3.02 -1.51
N TYR A 336 16.22 1.87 -0.88
CA TYR A 336 16.99 0.65 -1.08
C TYR A 336 16.06 -0.38 -1.70
N ILE A 337 16.39 -0.90 -2.88
CA ILE A 337 15.79 -2.11 -3.43
C ILE A 337 16.75 -3.25 -3.10
N VAL A 338 16.25 -4.30 -2.46
CA VAL A 338 17.07 -5.41 -1.94
C VAL A 338 16.61 -6.70 -2.60
N LEU A 339 17.54 -7.39 -3.25
CA LEU A 339 17.32 -8.68 -3.90
C LEU A 339 18.05 -9.78 -3.13
N HIS A 340 17.38 -10.92 -2.98
CA HIS A 340 17.96 -12.16 -2.49
C HIS A 340 18.05 -13.15 -3.67
N PRO A 341 19.16 -13.15 -4.44
CA PRO A 341 19.35 -14.11 -5.50
C PRO A 341 19.75 -15.48 -4.95
N LYS A 342 19.49 -16.55 -5.70
CA LYS A 342 20.00 -17.90 -5.41
C LYS A 342 21.53 -17.96 -5.47
N THR A 343 22.13 -17.20 -6.39
CA THR A 343 23.57 -17.02 -6.52
C THR A 343 23.86 -15.63 -7.07
N ILE A 344 24.97 -15.04 -6.65
CA ILE A 344 25.48 -13.76 -7.18
C ILE A 344 26.20 -13.98 -8.53
N THR A 345 26.76 -15.17 -8.74
CA THR A 345 27.61 -15.49 -9.88
C THR A 345 27.09 -16.76 -10.57
N LEU A 346 26.89 -16.69 -11.89
CA LEU A 346 26.52 -17.82 -12.75
C LEU A 346 27.78 -18.48 -13.35
N SER A 347 27.60 -19.60 -14.05
CA SER A 347 28.69 -20.16 -14.86
C SER A 347 29.06 -19.20 -16.01
N LYS A 348 30.24 -19.37 -16.62
CA LYS A 348 30.65 -18.54 -17.75
C LYS A 348 29.76 -18.72 -18.99
N THR A 349 29.16 -19.91 -19.14
CA THR A 349 28.44 -20.31 -20.34
C THR A 349 27.00 -20.75 -20.09
N ILE A 350 26.12 -20.43 -21.03
CA ILE A 350 24.72 -20.84 -21.09
C ILE A 350 24.49 -21.77 -22.28
N LEU A 351 23.63 -22.77 -22.11
CA LEU A 351 23.15 -23.59 -23.20
C LEU A 351 21.95 -22.91 -23.87
N HIS A 352 22.18 -22.30 -25.03
CA HIS A 352 21.15 -21.59 -25.79
C HIS A 352 20.40 -22.54 -26.71
N ALA A 353 19.08 -22.64 -26.53
CA ALA A 353 18.21 -23.50 -27.31
C ALA A 353 17.90 -22.88 -28.68
N GLY A 354 18.14 -23.67 -29.73
CA GLY A 354 17.80 -23.34 -31.11
C GLY A 354 16.46 -23.93 -31.58
N PRO A 355 16.19 -23.84 -32.88
CA PRO A 355 14.96 -24.38 -33.46
C PRO A 355 14.94 -25.92 -33.45
N PRO A 356 13.74 -26.53 -33.51
CA PRO A 356 13.60 -27.94 -33.84
C PRO A 356 14.22 -28.25 -35.21
N VAL A 357 14.91 -29.38 -35.33
CA VAL A 357 15.70 -29.74 -36.54
C VAL A 357 14.84 -29.87 -37.80
N ILE A 358 13.53 -30.14 -37.64
CA ILE A 358 12.57 -30.22 -38.75
C ILE A 358 12.43 -28.90 -39.52
N LEU A 359 12.72 -27.76 -38.88
CA LEU A 359 12.66 -26.43 -39.49
C LEU A 359 14.00 -26.11 -40.16
N LYS A 360 14.24 -26.69 -41.35
CA LYS A 360 15.52 -26.59 -42.07
C LYS A 360 16.05 -25.15 -42.19
N LYS A 361 15.22 -24.22 -42.68
CA LYS A 361 15.62 -22.82 -42.84
C LYS A 361 16.12 -22.18 -41.54
N ASN A 362 15.37 -22.36 -40.44
CA ASN A 362 15.74 -21.80 -39.14
C ASN A 362 16.99 -22.49 -38.57
N THR A 363 17.14 -23.79 -38.81
CA THR A 363 18.32 -24.56 -38.43
C THR A 363 19.57 -24.01 -39.12
N ASP A 364 19.52 -23.78 -40.43
CA ASP A 364 20.64 -23.25 -41.20
C ASP A 364 21.03 -21.84 -40.73
N GLU A 365 20.04 -20.95 -40.52
CA GLU A 365 20.25 -19.60 -39.97
C GLU A 365 20.88 -19.64 -38.57
N PHE A 366 20.43 -20.55 -37.70
CA PHE A 366 20.98 -20.73 -36.36
C PHE A 366 22.43 -21.20 -36.40
N ILE A 367 22.74 -22.19 -37.24
CA ILE A 367 24.09 -22.71 -37.42
C ILE A 367 25.00 -21.60 -37.95
N GLN A 368 24.57 -20.86 -38.97
CA GLN A 368 25.35 -19.76 -39.55
C GLN A 368 25.63 -18.67 -38.52
N LYS A 369 24.63 -18.27 -37.74
CA LYS A 369 24.77 -17.23 -36.71
C LYS A 369 25.79 -17.60 -35.63
N TRP A 370 25.84 -18.86 -35.25
CA TRP A 370 26.56 -19.30 -34.05
C TRP A 370 27.85 -20.07 -34.32
N SER A 371 28.10 -20.55 -35.53
CA SER A 371 29.31 -21.34 -35.84
C SER A 371 30.61 -20.59 -35.57
N ASP A 372 30.65 -19.30 -35.92
CA ASP A 372 31.84 -18.43 -35.81
C ASP A 372 31.59 -17.22 -34.91
N ASN A 373 30.53 -17.25 -34.11
CA ASN A 373 30.26 -16.17 -33.15
C ASN A 373 31.35 -16.15 -32.07
N PRO A 374 31.95 -15.00 -31.73
CA PRO A 374 33.00 -14.89 -30.71
C PRO A 374 32.58 -15.41 -29.32
N ARG A 375 31.28 -15.39 -29.03
CA ARG A 375 30.72 -15.90 -27.76
C ARG A 375 30.56 -17.41 -27.75
N THR A 376 30.62 -18.09 -28.89
CA THR A 376 30.46 -19.54 -28.95
C THR A 376 31.63 -20.24 -28.27
N ARG A 377 31.33 -21.15 -27.35
CA ARG A 377 32.29 -22.01 -26.66
C ARG A 377 32.15 -23.47 -27.08
N LYS A 378 30.93 -23.88 -27.43
CA LYS A 378 30.67 -25.16 -28.11
C LYS A 378 29.77 -24.91 -29.30
N LYS A 379 30.25 -25.30 -30.49
CA LYS A 379 29.53 -25.15 -31.76
C LYS A 379 28.13 -25.77 -31.71
N PRO A 380 27.19 -25.31 -32.56
CA PRO A 380 25.85 -25.86 -32.63
C PRO A 380 25.85 -27.39 -32.75
N PHE A 381 25.04 -28.06 -31.93
CA PHE A 381 24.89 -29.51 -31.92
C PHE A 381 23.43 -29.90 -31.70
N GLU A 382 23.04 -31.08 -32.20
CA GLU A 382 21.71 -31.62 -32.00
C GLU A 382 21.62 -32.41 -30.69
N LYS A 383 20.52 -32.20 -29.95
CA LYS A 383 20.10 -33.06 -28.83
C LYS A 383 18.58 -33.16 -28.84
N ASN A 384 18.03 -34.37 -28.78
CA ASN A 384 16.58 -34.60 -28.72
C ASN A 384 15.79 -33.88 -29.85
N LYS A 385 16.25 -33.97 -31.11
CA LYS A 385 15.62 -33.35 -32.30
C LYS A 385 15.56 -31.81 -32.26
N ARG A 386 16.42 -31.17 -31.47
CA ARG A 386 16.55 -29.71 -31.38
C ARG A 386 18.02 -29.31 -31.38
N LEU A 387 18.32 -28.16 -31.98
CA LEU A 387 19.66 -27.59 -31.93
C LEU A 387 19.93 -26.87 -30.62
N TYR A 388 21.18 -26.90 -30.20
CA TYR A 388 21.70 -26.17 -29.05
C TYR A 388 23.09 -25.63 -29.37
N VAL A 389 23.47 -24.53 -28.74
CA VAL A 389 24.84 -23.99 -28.76
C VAL A 389 25.22 -23.60 -27.34
N GLU A 390 26.48 -23.79 -26.97
CA GLU A 390 26.99 -23.26 -25.69
C GLU A 390 27.71 -21.94 -25.94
N ILE A 391 27.22 -20.87 -25.32
CA ILE A 391 27.72 -19.51 -25.52
C ILE A 391 28.12 -18.87 -24.19
N GLU A 392 29.05 -17.94 -24.24
CA GLU A 392 29.43 -17.10 -23.10
C GLU A 392 28.28 -16.13 -22.74
N ARG A 393 27.99 -16.00 -21.44
CA ARG A 393 26.98 -15.05 -20.93
C ARG A 393 27.46 -13.61 -21.08
N ASP A 394 26.52 -12.70 -21.30
CA ASP A 394 26.80 -11.25 -21.27
C ASP A 394 27.20 -10.80 -19.86
N TYR A 395 26.52 -11.36 -18.84
CA TYR A 395 26.82 -11.10 -17.43
C TYR A 395 26.96 -12.42 -16.68
N ILE A 396 28.07 -12.54 -15.97
CA ILE A 396 28.33 -13.66 -15.06
C ILE A 396 27.94 -13.27 -13.63
N ASN A 397 28.02 -11.98 -13.31
CA ASN A 397 27.77 -11.43 -11.99
C ASN A 397 26.55 -10.49 -12.01
N ILE A 398 25.66 -10.62 -11.02
CA ILE A 398 24.41 -9.85 -10.96
C ILE A 398 24.65 -8.35 -10.78
N GLN A 399 25.69 -7.94 -10.05
CA GLN A 399 26.02 -6.52 -9.88
C GLN A 399 26.33 -5.88 -11.22
N ASN A 400 27.16 -6.52 -12.05
CA ASN A 400 27.50 -6.01 -13.38
C ASN A 400 26.26 -5.86 -14.28
N LEU A 401 25.34 -6.83 -14.21
CA LEU A 401 24.06 -6.75 -14.92
C LEU A 401 23.26 -5.51 -14.47
N LEU A 402 23.15 -5.31 -13.16
CA LEU A 402 22.38 -4.20 -12.60
C LEU A 402 23.02 -2.84 -12.88
N GLU A 403 24.35 -2.73 -12.79
CA GLU A 403 25.08 -1.49 -13.10
C GLU A 403 24.83 -1.03 -14.55
N ASP A 404 24.82 -1.98 -15.49
CA ASP A 404 24.69 -1.68 -16.91
C ASP A 404 23.22 -1.49 -17.33
N GLN A 405 22.32 -2.39 -16.91
CA GLN A 405 20.98 -2.49 -17.50
C GLN A 405 19.89 -1.70 -16.76
N ILE A 406 20.08 -1.33 -15.49
CA ILE A 406 19.02 -0.64 -14.70
C ILE A 406 18.54 0.67 -15.38
N LYS A 407 19.45 1.41 -16.02
CA LYS A 407 19.14 2.69 -16.67
C LYS A 407 18.21 2.55 -17.88
N HIS A 408 18.07 1.33 -18.41
CA HIS A 408 17.24 1.02 -19.57
C HIS A 408 15.85 0.47 -19.19
N LEU A 409 15.59 0.27 -17.89
CA LEU A 409 14.30 -0.17 -17.40
C LEU A 409 13.30 0.98 -17.28
N SER A 410 12.01 0.64 -17.24
CA SER A 410 10.93 1.57 -16.87
C SER A 410 10.55 1.36 -15.41
N LEU A 411 11.22 2.07 -14.50
CA LEU A 411 11.05 1.91 -13.05
C LEU A 411 9.96 2.82 -12.48
N GLY A 412 9.54 3.83 -13.26
CA GLY A 412 8.54 4.82 -12.87
C GLY A 412 9.15 6.22 -12.89
N LYS A 413 8.38 7.19 -13.38
CA LYS A 413 8.86 8.53 -13.76
C LYS A 413 9.89 9.15 -12.81
N HIS A 414 9.62 9.18 -11.49
CA HIS A 414 10.52 9.83 -10.54
C HIS A 414 11.68 8.92 -10.12
N ILE A 415 11.47 7.60 -10.08
CA ILE A 415 12.54 6.64 -9.82
C ILE A 415 13.53 6.63 -10.98
N ASP A 416 13.05 6.63 -12.23
CA ASP A 416 13.87 6.77 -13.44
C ASP A 416 14.74 8.05 -13.38
N LEU A 417 14.15 9.18 -12.98
CA LEU A 417 14.89 10.43 -12.79
C LEU A 417 15.98 10.31 -11.71
N MET A 418 15.71 9.63 -10.59
CA MET A 418 16.71 9.44 -9.54
C MET A 418 17.84 8.50 -10.00
N ILE A 419 17.51 7.42 -10.71
CA ILE A 419 18.50 6.52 -11.32
C ILE A 419 19.41 7.27 -12.30
N LEU A 420 18.85 8.16 -13.13
CA LEU A 420 19.64 8.99 -14.06
C LEU A 420 20.56 9.99 -13.34
N LYS A 421 20.12 10.54 -12.20
CA LYS A 421 20.97 11.41 -11.36
C LYS A 421 22.10 10.64 -10.69
N GLY A 422 21.86 9.38 -10.34
CA GLY A 422 22.87 8.48 -9.78
C GLY A 422 22.26 7.43 -8.87
N PHE A 423 22.80 6.22 -8.97
CA PHE A 423 22.50 5.11 -8.07
C PHE A 423 23.78 4.34 -7.76
N MET A 424 23.72 3.49 -6.74
CA MET A 424 24.82 2.59 -6.37
C MET A 424 24.29 1.17 -6.26
N ILE A 425 25.04 0.22 -6.83
CA ILE A 425 24.86 -1.18 -6.49
C ILE A 425 25.59 -1.46 -5.19
N ILE A 426 24.87 -2.02 -4.23
CA ILE A 426 25.34 -2.29 -2.88
C ILE A 426 25.56 -3.78 -2.74
N ASP A 427 26.72 -4.16 -2.22
CA ASP A 427 27.01 -5.54 -1.91
C ASP A 427 26.27 -6.03 -0.63
N HIS A 428 26.48 -7.29 -0.29
CA HIS A 428 25.87 -7.87 0.89
C HIS A 428 26.28 -7.14 2.19
N ASN A 429 27.56 -6.79 2.34
CA ASN A 429 28.09 -6.25 3.60
C ASN A 429 27.66 -4.79 3.81
N ASP A 430 27.58 -4.02 2.74
CA ASP A 430 27.16 -2.62 2.76
C ASP A 430 25.64 -2.47 2.96
N LEU A 431 24.87 -3.53 2.75
CA LEU A 431 23.48 -3.60 3.20
C LEU A 431 23.36 -3.87 4.71
N LEU A 432 24.40 -4.37 5.38
CA LEU A 432 24.40 -4.69 6.82
C LEU A 432 24.84 -3.50 7.67
N THR A 433 24.14 -2.39 7.50
CA THR A 433 24.43 -1.11 8.13
C THR A 433 23.46 -0.78 9.26
N GLU A 434 23.87 0.14 10.15
CA GLU A 434 23.12 0.50 11.34
C GLU A 434 21.72 1.05 11.02
N ASN A 435 21.59 1.84 9.94
CA ASN A 435 20.31 2.39 9.50
C ASN A 435 19.35 1.33 8.97
N LEU A 436 19.84 0.20 8.43
CA LEU A 436 19.00 -0.88 7.90
C LEU A 436 18.68 -1.98 8.92
N ARG A 437 19.07 -1.84 10.19
CA ARG A 437 18.78 -2.86 11.21
C ARG A 437 17.29 -3.13 11.38
N LEU A 438 16.45 -2.11 11.33
CA LEU A 438 14.99 -2.28 11.47
C LEU A 438 14.40 -3.02 10.26
N PHE A 439 14.85 -2.67 9.05
CA PHE A 439 14.51 -3.39 7.82
C PHE A 439 14.89 -4.87 7.94
N TRP A 440 16.14 -5.18 8.26
CA TRP A 440 16.60 -6.57 8.39
C TRP A 440 15.87 -7.35 9.48
N THR A 441 15.62 -6.70 10.61
CA THR A 441 14.85 -7.33 11.69
C THR A 441 13.44 -7.66 11.23
N THR A 442 12.78 -6.75 10.49
CA THR A 442 11.44 -6.96 9.96
C THR A 442 11.42 -8.05 8.88
N TYR A 443 12.42 -8.07 8.02
CA TYR A 443 12.58 -9.06 6.95
C TYR A 443 12.87 -10.47 7.47
N LEU A 444 13.68 -10.60 8.52
CA LEU A 444 14.17 -11.88 9.04
C LEU A 444 13.32 -12.45 10.19
N ASP A 445 12.61 -11.60 10.95
CA ASP A 445 11.74 -12.06 12.03
C ASP A 445 10.46 -12.66 11.47
N LYS A 446 10.40 -14.00 11.43
CA LYS A 446 9.25 -14.76 10.92
C LYS A 446 8.01 -14.67 11.82
N ARG A 447 8.11 -14.06 13.00
CA ARG A 447 6.97 -13.88 13.89
C ARG A 447 6.05 -12.78 13.34
N THR A 448 4.77 -13.08 13.31
CA THR A 448 3.72 -12.11 13.01
C THR A 448 3.69 -10.98 14.04
N THR A 449 3.07 -9.86 13.68
CA THR A 449 2.98 -8.67 14.55
C THR A 449 2.40 -8.98 15.92
N TRP A 450 1.38 -9.86 15.99
CA TRP A 450 0.69 -10.26 17.22
C TRP A 450 1.38 -11.36 18.03
N GLU A 451 2.41 -12.02 17.48
CA GLU A 451 3.26 -12.97 18.20
C GLU A 451 4.41 -12.29 18.97
N ARG A 452 4.62 -11.00 18.71
CA ARG A 452 5.71 -10.21 19.28
C ARG A 452 5.34 -9.52 20.57
#